data_AF-B0FWS6-F1
#
_entry.id   AF-B0FWS6-F1
#
_cell.length_a   1.000
_cell.length_b   1.000
_cell.length_c   1.000
_cell.angle_alpha   90.00
_cell.angle_beta   90.00
_cell.angle_gamma   90.00
#
_symmetry.space_group_name_H-M   'P 1'
#
loop_
_entity.id
_entity.type
_entity.pdbx_description
1 polymer ?
#
loop_
_entity_poly.entity_id
_entity_poly.type
_entity_poly.pdbx_seq_one_letter_code
_entity_poly.pdbx_strand_id
1 'polypeptide(L)'
;TPDTFFHNGKKSVAHNMTTPNKLLRLVDNGTLLYTMRLTIHAECPMHLEDFPMDVHACPLKFGSYAHTKTEVIYTWTLGKVEVAEGGSRLNQYDLLGHNVRTDSIESSTGTYIVMTTYFYLKRKIGYFVIQTYLPCIMTVILSQVSFWLNRESVPARTVFGVTTVLTMTTLSISARNSLPKVAYATAMDWFMAVCYAFVFSALIEFATVNYFT
;
A
#
# COMPACT_ATOMS: atom_id res chain seq x y z
N THR A 1 35.63 -3.62 -7.52
CA THR A 1 34.25 -3.24 -7.89
C THR A 1 33.73 -2.27 -6.86
N PRO A 2 32.91 -1.27 -7.23
CA PRO A 2 32.33 -0.35 -6.25
C PRO A 2 31.49 -1.10 -5.22
N ASP A 3 31.47 -0.59 -3.99
CA ASP A 3 30.80 -1.11 -2.81
C ASP A 3 29.36 -0.60 -2.70
N THR A 4 28.60 -0.73 -3.79
CA THR A 4 27.22 -0.24 -3.87
C THR A 4 26.30 -1.02 -2.93
N PHE A 5 25.60 -0.32 -2.05
CA PHE A 5 24.59 -0.89 -1.16
C PHE A 5 23.25 -0.15 -1.26
N PHE A 6 22.17 -0.77 -0.78
CA PHE A 6 20.84 -0.17 -0.77
C PHE A 6 20.54 0.43 0.60
N HIS A 7 20.38 1.76 0.68
CA HIS A 7 20.14 2.47 1.93
C HIS A 7 18.84 2.05 2.62
N ASN A 8 17.80 1.75 1.84
CA ASN A 8 16.52 1.28 2.34
C ASN A 8 16.33 -0.24 2.11
N GLY A 9 17.39 -0.98 1.85
CA GLY A 9 17.33 -2.44 1.69
C GLY A 9 17.15 -3.12 3.05
N LYS A 10 16.05 -3.86 3.24
CA LYS A 10 15.84 -4.70 4.43
C LYS A 10 16.47 -6.07 4.25
N LYS A 11 16.21 -6.70 3.10
CA LYS A 11 16.77 -8.00 2.74
C LYS A 11 17.01 -8.04 1.25
N SER A 12 18.22 -8.35 0.83
CA SER A 12 18.58 -8.42 -0.59
C SER A 12 19.28 -9.74 -0.86
N VAL A 13 18.95 -10.35 -1.99
CA VAL A 13 19.50 -11.64 -2.42
C VAL A 13 20.20 -11.46 -3.76
N ALA A 14 21.48 -11.81 -3.80
CA ALA A 14 22.20 -11.97 -5.04
C ALA A 14 21.97 -13.39 -5.57
N HIS A 15 21.47 -13.51 -6.78
CA HIS A 15 21.18 -14.82 -7.38
C HIS A 15 22.47 -15.53 -7.76
N ASN A 16 22.53 -16.84 -7.50
CA ASN A 16 23.72 -17.65 -7.70
C ASN A 16 23.48 -19.03 -8.35
N MET A 17 22.35 -19.20 -9.05
CA MET A 17 21.96 -20.47 -9.67
C MET A 17 21.91 -20.34 -11.19
N THR A 18 22.53 -21.23 -11.98
CA THR A 18 23.42 -22.36 -11.61
C THR A 18 24.84 -21.94 -11.21
N THR A 19 25.22 -20.70 -11.54
CA THR A 19 26.46 -20.04 -11.15
C THR A 19 26.13 -18.63 -10.67
N PRO A 20 27.04 -17.94 -9.93
CA PRO A 20 26.86 -16.54 -9.55
C PRO A 20 26.43 -15.68 -10.75
N ASN A 21 25.24 -15.08 -10.70
CA ASN A 21 24.69 -14.26 -11.78
C ASN A 21 25.38 -12.89 -11.81
N LYS A 22 26.66 -12.89 -12.15
CA LYS A 22 27.54 -11.73 -12.25
C LYS A 22 28.31 -11.82 -13.57
N LEU A 23 28.37 -10.70 -14.29
CA LEU A 23 29.16 -10.60 -15.52
C LEU A 23 30.11 -9.41 -15.38
N LEU A 24 31.39 -9.65 -15.60
CA LEU A 24 32.41 -8.61 -15.76
C LEU A 24 32.93 -8.68 -17.20
N ARG A 25 32.82 -7.58 -17.94
CA ARG A 25 33.35 -7.44 -19.30
C ARG A 25 34.32 -6.27 -19.32
N LEU A 26 35.54 -6.53 -19.79
CA LEU A 26 36.56 -5.52 -20.06
C LEU A 26 36.47 -5.11 -21.53
N VAL A 27 36.45 -3.80 -21.77
CA VAL A 27 36.58 -3.21 -23.09
C VAL A 27 38.05 -2.83 -23.30
N ASP A 28 38.54 -2.84 -24.54
CA ASP A 28 39.95 -2.58 -24.89
C ASP A 28 40.48 -1.24 -24.38
N ASN A 29 39.60 -0.25 -24.17
CA ASN A 29 39.95 1.07 -23.62
C ASN A 29 40.08 1.09 -22.08
N GLY A 30 39.99 -0.06 -21.41
CA GLY A 30 40.02 -0.19 -19.95
C GLY A 30 38.67 -0.01 -19.25
N THR A 31 37.57 0.25 -19.99
CA THR A 31 36.24 0.39 -19.39
C THR A 31 35.71 -0.97 -18.92
N LEU A 32 35.21 -1.02 -17.68
CA LEU A 32 34.60 -2.21 -17.09
C LEU A 32 33.08 -2.11 -17.12
N LEU A 33 32.43 -3.12 -17.69
CA LEU A 33 31.00 -3.35 -17.53
C LEU A 33 30.80 -4.45 -16.49
N TYR A 34 30.12 -4.12 -15.40
CA TYR A 34 29.79 -5.07 -14.35
C TYR A 34 28.26 -5.12 -14.15
N THR A 35 27.67 -6.30 -14.32
CA THR A 35 26.23 -6.52 -14.11
C THR A 35 26.00 -7.63 -13.10
N MET A 36 24.90 -7.52 -12.36
CA MET A 36 24.48 -8.54 -11.39
C MET A 36 22.96 -8.66 -11.34
N ARG A 37 22.47 -9.87 -11.06
CA ARG A 37 21.03 -10.10 -10.82
C ARG A 37 20.73 -10.09 -9.33
N LEU A 38 19.89 -9.15 -8.90
CA LEU A 38 19.49 -8.98 -7.51
C LEU A 38 17.97 -9.09 -7.33
N THR A 39 17.54 -9.63 -6.19
CA THR A 39 16.20 -9.40 -5.64
C THR A 39 16.35 -8.53 -4.41
N ILE A 40 15.71 -7.36 -4.41
CA ILE A 40 15.86 -6.35 -3.37
C ILE A 40 14.52 -6.16 -2.67
N HIS A 41 14.46 -6.48 -1.38
CA HIS A 41 13.34 -6.09 -0.53
C HIS A 41 13.68 -4.74 0.10
N ALA A 42 13.23 -3.68 -0.56
CA ALA A 42 13.39 -2.31 -0.10
C ALA A 42 12.21 -1.89 0.77
N GLU A 43 12.47 -1.00 1.72
CA GLU A 43 11.47 -0.32 2.51
C GLU A 43 10.79 0.78 1.71
N CYS A 44 9.46 0.74 1.68
CA CYS A 44 8.62 1.81 1.15
C CYS A 44 7.80 2.43 2.28
N PRO A 45 8.07 3.69 2.67
CA PRO A 45 7.21 4.40 3.61
C PRO A 45 5.87 4.71 2.92
N MET A 46 4.78 4.19 3.46
CA MET A 46 3.43 4.38 2.93
C MET A 46 2.60 5.21 3.91
N HIS A 47 1.89 6.21 3.38
CA HIS A 47 0.86 6.94 4.10
C HIS A 47 -0.49 6.38 3.66
N LEU A 48 -1.25 5.81 4.59
CA LEU A 48 -2.47 5.05 4.31
C LEU A 48 -3.75 5.82 4.71
N GLU A 49 -3.65 7.15 4.84
CA GLU A 49 -4.79 8.01 5.21
C GLU A 49 -5.95 7.83 4.22
N ASP A 50 -5.65 7.81 2.92
CA ASP A 50 -6.64 7.65 1.85
C ASP A 50 -6.94 6.19 1.48
N PHE A 51 -6.58 5.22 2.31
CA PHE A 51 -6.77 3.80 1.97
C PHE A 51 -8.26 3.47 1.68
N PRO A 52 -8.58 2.75 0.58
CA PRO A 52 -7.70 2.14 -0.44
C PRO A 52 -7.50 2.98 -1.72
N MET A 53 -7.88 4.25 -1.72
CA MET A 53 -7.76 5.19 -2.85
C MET A 53 -6.42 5.94 -2.83
N ASP A 54 -5.37 5.26 -2.41
CA ASP A 54 -4.05 5.82 -2.13
C ASP A 54 -3.08 5.68 -3.32
N VAL A 55 -2.11 6.59 -3.37
CA VAL A 55 -0.96 6.55 -4.28
C VAL A 55 0.31 6.68 -3.45
N HIS A 56 1.31 5.86 -3.75
CA HIS A 56 2.58 5.83 -3.02
C HIS A 56 3.76 6.00 -3.96
N ALA A 57 4.77 6.75 -3.53
CA ALA A 57 6.06 6.83 -4.18
C ALA A 57 7.07 5.98 -3.41
N CYS A 58 7.36 4.77 -3.89
CA CYS A 58 8.31 3.87 -3.25
C CYS A 58 9.73 4.14 -3.77
N PRO A 59 10.65 4.63 -2.92
CA PRO A 59 12.02 4.89 -3.34
C PRO A 59 12.86 3.60 -3.35
N LEU A 60 13.82 3.52 -4.24
CA LEU A 60 14.93 2.58 -4.20
C LEU A 60 16.21 3.41 -4.19
N LYS A 61 16.91 3.41 -3.04
CA LYS A 61 18.07 4.26 -2.80
C LYS A 61 19.33 3.42 -2.74
N PHE A 62 20.33 3.73 -3.55
CA PHE A 62 21.62 3.05 -3.53
C PHE A 62 22.78 4.03 -3.71
N GLY A 63 23.92 3.70 -3.09
CA GLY A 63 25.11 4.53 -3.09
C GLY A 63 26.33 3.73 -2.65
N SER A 64 27.52 4.36 -2.63
CA SER A 64 28.71 3.74 -2.04
C SER A 64 28.59 3.74 -0.51
N TYR A 65 29.13 2.70 0.11
CA TYR A 65 29.15 2.56 1.57
C TYR A 65 30.34 3.31 2.20
N ALA A 66 31.55 3.06 1.72
CA ALA A 66 32.78 3.60 2.27
C ALA A 66 33.24 4.87 1.56
N HIS A 67 33.02 4.97 0.24
CA HIS A 67 33.61 6.02 -0.58
C HIS A 67 32.74 7.28 -0.67
N THR A 68 33.35 8.42 -0.34
CA THR A 68 32.68 9.72 -0.38
C THR A 68 32.60 10.28 -1.80
N LYS A 69 31.87 11.38 -1.98
CA LYS A 69 31.67 12.08 -3.26
C LYS A 69 32.99 12.48 -3.96
N THR A 70 34.08 12.67 -3.21
CA THR A 70 35.39 13.01 -3.79
C THR A 70 36.12 11.80 -4.37
N GLU A 71 35.74 10.58 -3.96
CA GLU A 71 36.38 9.34 -4.40
C GLU A 71 35.56 8.63 -5.48
N VAL A 72 34.24 8.56 -5.30
CA VAL A 72 33.33 7.86 -6.22
C VAL A 72 32.09 8.71 -6.49
N ILE A 73 31.80 8.91 -7.78
CA ILE A 73 30.61 9.61 -8.25
C ILE A 73 29.77 8.65 -9.10
N TYR A 74 28.53 8.40 -8.66
CA TYR A 74 27.56 7.65 -9.44
C TYR A 74 26.84 8.56 -10.43
N THR A 75 26.63 8.07 -11.65
CA THR A 75 25.87 8.74 -12.71
C THR A 75 24.97 7.74 -13.42
N TRP A 76 23.86 8.23 -13.96
CA TRP A 76 22.97 7.42 -14.79
C TRP A 76 23.51 7.38 -16.23
N THR A 77 23.72 6.20 -16.78
CA THR A 77 24.28 6.04 -18.15
C THR A 77 23.36 6.57 -19.25
N LEU A 78 22.03 6.49 -19.07
CA LEU A 78 21.03 6.97 -20.03
C LEU A 78 20.02 7.95 -19.41
N GLY A 79 20.30 8.45 -18.20
CA GLY A 79 19.37 9.32 -17.46
C GLY A 79 18.01 8.67 -17.12
N LYS A 80 17.86 7.35 -17.30
CA LYS A 80 16.62 6.61 -17.06
C LYS A 80 16.89 5.22 -16.50
N VAL A 81 15.89 4.69 -15.80
CA VAL A 81 15.81 3.26 -15.45
C VAL A 81 14.90 2.59 -16.49
N GLU A 82 15.26 1.40 -16.93
CA GLU A 82 14.41 0.64 -17.83
C GLU A 82 13.61 -0.39 -17.03
N VAL A 83 12.28 -0.35 -17.16
CA VAL A 83 11.36 -1.32 -16.57
C VAL A 83 10.87 -2.22 -17.70
N ALA A 84 11.04 -3.54 -17.54
CA ALA A 84 10.56 -4.49 -18.54
C ALA A 84 9.03 -4.42 -18.67
N GLU A 85 8.51 -4.39 -19.90
CA GLU A 85 7.07 -4.23 -20.19
C GLU A 85 6.18 -5.29 -19.49
N GLY A 86 6.68 -6.52 -19.32
CA GLY A 86 5.99 -7.61 -18.61
C GLY A 86 6.22 -7.64 -17.09
N GLY A 87 7.19 -6.89 -16.57
CA GLY A 87 7.58 -6.90 -15.15
C GLY A 87 6.66 -6.08 -14.23
N SER A 88 5.72 -5.34 -14.83
CA SER A 88 4.85 -4.38 -14.14
C SER A 88 3.51 -4.97 -13.67
N ARG A 89 3.26 -6.28 -13.87
CA ARG A 89 2.00 -6.93 -13.50
C ARG A 89 1.92 -7.19 -11.99
N LEU A 90 1.50 -6.17 -11.25
CA LEU A 90 1.22 -6.27 -9.82
C LEU A 90 -0.27 -6.58 -9.58
N ASN A 91 -0.55 -7.49 -8.65
CA ASN A 91 -1.91 -7.96 -8.36
C ASN A 91 -2.78 -6.86 -7.71
N GLN A 92 -2.21 -6.12 -6.76
CA GLN A 92 -2.95 -5.13 -5.96
C GLN A 92 -2.67 -3.67 -6.34
N TYR A 93 -1.63 -3.44 -7.16
CA TYR A 93 -1.18 -2.11 -7.54
C TYR A 93 -1.05 -1.99 -9.06
N ASP A 94 -1.09 -0.77 -9.55
CA ASP A 94 -0.67 -0.37 -10.87
C ASP A 94 0.57 0.50 -10.75
N LEU A 95 1.61 0.17 -11.53
CA LEU A 95 2.78 1.02 -11.67
C LEU A 95 2.45 2.12 -12.68
N LEU A 96 2.28 3.34 -12.19
CA LEU A 96 1.97 4.49 -13.04
C LEU A 96 3.20 4.98 -13.81
N GLY A 97 4.39 4.78 -13.24
CA GLY A 97 5.65 5.21 -13.81
C GLY A 97 6.75 5.21 -12.77
N HIS A 98 7.91 5.71 -13.17
CA HIS A 98 9.05 5.87 -12.29
C HIS A 98 9.77 7.20 -12.59
N ASN A 99 10.47 7.71 -11.59
CA ASN A 99 11.31 8.91 -11.72
C ASN A 99 12.67 8.64 -11.07
N VAL A 100 13.74 9.16 -11.67
CA VAL A 100 15.10 9.03 -11.17
C VAL A 100 15.58 10.35 -10.61
N ARG A 101 16.35 10.28 -9.53
CA ARG A 101 16.95 11.43 -8.87
C ARG A 101 18.34 11.07 -8.38
N THR A 102 19.22 12.06 -8.39
CA THR A 102 20.55 11.95 -7.78
C THR A 102 20.60 12.95 -6.64
N ASP A 103 20.88 12.45 -5.45
CA ASP A 103 20.95 13.23 -4.22
C ASP A 103 22.35 13.11 -3.60
N SER A 104 22.74 14.10 -2.80
CA SER A 104 23.91 14.01 -1.94
C SER A 104 23.46 13.98 -0.48
N ILE A 105 23.88 12.96 0.25
CA ILE A 105 23.56 12.80 1.68
C ILE A 105 24.81 13.10 2.49
N GLU A 106 24.69 13.99 3.46
CA GLU A 106 25.72 14.21 4.47
C GLU A 106 25.56 13.20 5.61
N SER A 107 26.64 12.48 5.89
CA SER A 107 26.77 11.56 7.01
C SER A 107 27.88 12.06 7.95
N SER A 108 27.99 11.47 9.13
CA SER A 108 29.08 11.78 10.08
C SER A 108 30.47 11.55 9.50
N THR A 109 30.61 10.66 8.53
CA THR A 109 31.86 10.29 7.87
C THR A 109 32.17 11.08 6.60
N GLY A 110 31.21 11.88 6.09
CA GLY A 110 31.38 12.68 4.88
C GLY A 110 30.13 12.74 4.00
N THR A 111 30.27 13.34 2.83
CA THR A 111 29.18 13.49 1.84
C THR A 111 29.22 12.35 0.82
N TYR A 112 28.10 11.67 0.64
CA TYR A 112 27.96 10.53 -0.27
C TYR A 112 26.97 10.84 -1.40
N ILE A 113 27.24 10.31 -2.60
CA ILE A 113 26.28 10.35 -3.71
C ILE A 113 25.32 9.17 -3.58
N VAL A 114 24.02 9.49 -3.61
CA VAL A 114 22.93 8.52 -3.54
C VAL A 114 22.06 8.64 -4.78
N MET A 115 21.89 7.51 -5.45
CA MET A 115 21.01 7.36 -6.59
C MET A 115 19.66 6.87 -6.09
N THR A 116 18.60 7.59 -6.44
CA THR A 116 17.23 7.29 -6.01
C THR A 116 16.34 7.06 -7.22
N THR A 117 15.61 5.94 -7.22
CA THR A 117 14.53 5.70 -8.18
C THR A 117 13.20 5.64 -7.43
N TYR A 118 12.26 6.52 -7.76
CA TYR A 118 10.91 6.51 -7.24
C TYR A 118 10.00 5.70 -8.15
N PHE A 119 9.30 4.72 -7.60
CA PHE A 119 8.24 3.98 -8.29
C PHE A 119 6.88 4.48 -7.79
N TYR A 120 6.05 4.98 -8.71
CA TYR A 120 4.71 5.46 -8.38
C TYR A 120 3.71 4.32 -8.50
N LEU A 121 3.21 3.87 -7.36
CA LEU A 121 2.27 2.76 -7.24
C LEU A 121 0.90 3.30 -6.84
N LYS A 122 -0.14 2.97 -7.61
CA LYS A 122 -1.53 3.26 -7.28
C LYS A 122 -2.26 1.97 -6.93
N ARG A 123 -3.03 1.95 -5.84
CA ARG A 123 -3.76 0.75 -5.44
C ARG A 123 -5.00 0.53 -6.32
N LYS A 124 -5.29 -0.73 -6.61
CA LYS A 124 -6.52 -1.16 -7.28
C LYS A 124 -7.68 -1.21 -6.30
N ILE A 125 -8.72 -0.43 -6.57
CA ILE A 125 -9.88 -0.31 -5.67
C ILE A 125 -10.89 -1.47 -5.81
N GLY A 126 -10.91 -2.18 -6.94
CA GLY A 126 -11.99 -3.11 -7.29
C GLY A 126 -12.26 -4.22 -6.26
N TYR A 127 -11.21 -4.74 -5.61
CA TYR A 127 -11.34 -5.73 -4.54
C TYR A 127 -12.12 -5.17 -3.34
N PHE A 128 -11.75 -3.97 -2.86
CA PHE A 128 -12.38 -3.32 -1.71
C PHE A 128 -13.82 -2.91 -1.98
N VAL A 129 -14.13 -2.50 -3.21
CA VAL A 129 -15.50 -2.18 -3.62
C VAL A 129 -16.41 -3.39 -3.41
N ILE A 130 -16.00 -4.56 -3.92
CA ILE A 130 -16.82 -5.77 -3.88
C ILE A 130 -16.89 -6.38 -2.48
N GLN A 131 -15.76 -6.40 -1.76
CA GLN A 131 -15.65 -7.08 -0.46
C GLN A 131 -16.10 -6.23 0.73
N THR A 132 -16.00 -4.90 0.64
CA THR A 132 -16.24 -4.00 1.78
C THR A 132 -17.33 -2.99 1.48
N TYR A 133 -17.17 -2.14 0.46
CA TYR A 133 -18.12 -1.04 0.22
C TYR A 133 -19.52 -1.54 -0.13
N LEU A 134 -19.65 -2.46 -1.09
CA LEU A 134 -20.95 -2.98 -1.51
C LEU A 134 -21.72 -3.68 -0.36
N PRO A 135 -21.12 -4.62 0.40
CA PRO A 135 -21.80 -5.23 1.55
C PRO A 135 -22.24 -4.22 2.61
N CYS A 136 -21.43 -3.19 2.88
CA CYS A 136 -21.77 -2.17 3.88
C CYS A 136 -22.93 -1.29 3.43
N ILE A 137 -22.93 -0.84 2.17
CA ILE A 137 -24.04 -0.08 1.58
C ILE A 137 -25.32 -0.92 1.62
N MET A 138 -25.26 -2.18 1.22
CA MET A 138 -26.42 -3.09 1.26
C MET A 138 -26.93 -3.30 2.68
N THR A 139 -26.04 -3.42 3.68
CA THR A 139 -26.44 -3.57 5.09
C THR A 139 -27.12 -2.32 5.63
N VAL A 140 -26.64 -1.12 5.27
CA VAL A 140 -27.29 0.14 5.62
C VAL A 140 -28.68 0.22 4.98
N ILE A 141 -28.82 -0.11 3.70
CA ILE A 141 -30.12 -0.13 3.03
C ILE A 141 -31.07 -1.11 3.72
N LEU A 142 -30.60 -2.32 4.04
CA LEU A 142 -31.40 -3.33 4.77
C LEU A 142 -31.86 -2.83 6.14
N SER A 143 -31.05 -2.04 6.85
CA SER A 143 -31.46 -1.44 8.13
C SER A 143 -32.62 -0.45 7.96
N GLN A 144 -32.62 0.33 6.88
CA GLN A 144 -33.68 1.30 6.56
C GLN A 144 -34.95 0.63 6.04
N VAL A 145 -34.84 -0.55 5.40
CA VAL A 145 -35.99 -1.35 4.96
C VAL A 145 -36.91 -1.69 6.15
N SER A 146 -36.36 -1.76 7.37
CA SER A 146 -37.16 -2.02 8.58
C SER A 146 -38.20 -0.94 8.91
N PHE A 147 -38.07 0.27 8.34
CA PHE A 147 -39.03 1.36 8.54
C PHE A 147 -40.38 1.13 7.84
N TRP A 148 -40.40 0.30 6.79
CA TRP A 148 -41.64 -0.05 6.09
C TRP A 148 -42.40 -1.22 6.74
N LEU A 149 -41.84 -1.85 7.77
CA LEU A 149 -42.51 -2.93 8.50
C LEU A 149 -43.55 -2.37 9.47
N ASN A 150 -44.68 -3.08 9.61
CA ASN A 150 -45.73 -2.73 10.55
C ASN A 150 -45.17 -2.62 11.98
N ARG A 151 -45.53 -1.55 12.69
CA ARG A 151 -45.06 -1.26 14.06
C ARG A 151 -45.38 -2.39 15.06
N GLU A 152 -46.46 -3.13 14.83
CA GLU A 152 -46.89 -4.25 15.68
C GLU A 152 -45.95 -5.46 15.59
N SER A 153 -45.09 -5.52 14.56
CA SER A 153 -44.11 -6.61 14.36
C SER A 153 -42.80 -6.39 15.15
N VAL A 154 -42.92 -6.19 16.46
CA VAL A 154 -41.81 -5.93 17.39
C VAL A 154 -40.69 -6.98 17.29
N PRO A 155 -40.96 -8.31 17.27
CA PRO A 155 -39.91 -9.31 17.17
C PRO A 155 -39.12 -9.22 15.86
N ALA A 156 -39.80 -8.97 14.74
CA ALA A 156 -39.17 -8.87 13.43
C ALA A 156 -38.21 -7.67 13.38
N ARG A 157 -38.68 -6.47 13.75
CA ARG A 157 -37.85 -5.24 13.72
C ARG A 157 -36.65 -5.33 14.67
N THR A 158 -36.81 -5.94 15.84
CA THR A 158 -35.70 -6.17 16.80
C THR A 158 -34.62 -7.05 16.18
N VAL A 159 -35.01 -8.18 15.57
CA VAL A 159 -34.07 -9.11 14.93
C VAL A 159 -33.35 -8.45 13.75
N PHE A 160 -34.06 -7.68 12.92
CA PHE A 160 -33.44 -6.91 11.82
C PHE A 160 -32.39 -5.91 12.34
N GLY A 161 -32.72 -5.12 13.36
CA GLY A 161 -31.81 -4.14 13.92
C GLY A 161 -30.56 -4.75 14.56
N VAL A 162 -30.71 -5.78 15.40
CA VAL A 162 -29.56 -6.45 16.05
C VAL A 162 -28.69 -7.20 15.03
N THR A 163 -29.31 -7.87 14.06
CA THR A 163 -28.57 -8.64 13.04
C THR A 163 -27.76 -7.70 12.15
N THR A 164 -28.33 -6.58 11.71
CA THR A 164 -27.59 -5.60 10.87
C THR A 164 -26.40 -4.97 11.61
N VAL A 165 -26.52 -4.69 12.91
CA VAL A 165 -25.38 -4.25 13.74
C VAL A 165 -24.29 -5.33 13.83
N LEU A 166 -24.69 -6.59 14.04
CA LEU A 166 -23.75 -7.72 14.09
C LEU A 166 -23.05 -7.93 12.74
N THR A 167 -23.78 -7.82 11.63
CA THR A 167 -23.23 -7.88 10.27
C THR A 167 -22.22 -6.76 10.03
N MET A 168 -22.54 -5.51 10.39
CA MET A 168 -21.60 -4.39 10.28
C MET A 168 -20.35 -4.57 11.15
N THR A 169 -20.49 -5.12 12.35
CA THR A 169 -19.35 -5.45 13.22
C THR A 169 -18.43 -6.48 12.56
N THR A 170 -19.03 -7.52 11.98
CA THR A 170 -18.29 -8.59 11.28
C THR A 170 -17.56 -8.05 10.04
N LEU A 171 -18.22 -7.21 9.24
CA LEU A 171 -17.61 -6.55 8.07
C LEU A 171 -16.46 -5.64 8.48
N SER A 172 -16.60 -4.89 9.57
CA SER A 172 -15.55 -4.00 10.11
C SER A 172 -14.30 -4.78 10.55
N ILE A 173 -14.48 -5.90 11.26
CA ILE A 173 -13.37 -6.76 11.68
C ILE A 173 -12.66 -7.37 10.45
N SER A 174 -13.43 -7.85 9.47
CA SER A 174 -12.87 -8.43 8.24
C SER A 174 -12.08 -7.42 7.41
N ALA A 175 -12.62 -6.20 7.25
CA ALA A 175 -11.94 -5.11 6.57
C ALA A 175 -10.62 -4.73 7.28
N ARG A 176 -10.62 -4.69 8.62
CA ARG A 176 -9.43 -4.36 9.41
C ARG A 176 -8.35 -5.43 9.35
N ASN A 177 -8.71 -6.71 9.26
CA ASN A 177 -7.74 -7.81 9.14
C ASN A 177 -6.97 -7.78 7.81
N SER A 178 -7.54 -7.13 6.79
CA SER A 178 -6.92 -6.96 5.46
C SER A 178 -5.98 -5.76 5.38
N LEU A 179 -5.92 -4.92 6.42
CA LEU A 179 -5.10 -3.70 6.51
C LEU A 179 -3.98 -3.88 7.54
N PRO A 180 -2.74 -3.43 7.29
CA PRO A 180 -1.73 -3.33 8.33
C PRO A 180 -2.21 -2.44 9.49
N LYS A 181 -1.80 -2.75 10.71
CA LYS A 181 -2.22 -2.01 11.92
C LYS A 181 -1.60 -0.59 11.91
N VAL A 182 -2.38 0.38 11.43
CA VAL A 182 -2.07 1.82 11.54
C VAL A 182 -2.76 2.43 12.75
N ALA A 183 -2.12 3.41 13.38
CA ALA A 183 -2.62 4.08 14.59
C ALA A 183 -3.59 5.25 14.30
N TYR A 184 -3.82 5.60 13.03
CA TYR A 184 -4.73 6.64 12.59
C TYR A 184 -5.93 6.05 11.81
N ALA A 185 -7.01 6.81 11.71
CA ALA A 185 -8.20 6.44 10.94
C ALA A 185 -7.96 6.64 9.43
N THR A 186 -8.22 5.60 8.66
CA THR A 186 -8.17 5.64 7.19
C THR A 186 -9.51 6.10 6.58
N ALA A 187 -9.52 6.46 5.30
CA ALA A 187 -10.75 6.80 4.58
C ALA A 187 -11.78 5.66 4.62
N MET A 188 -11.33 4.41 4.52
CA MET A 188 -12.18 3.24 4.72
C MET A 188 -12.75 3.17 6.16
N ASP A 189 -11.94 3.44 7.19
CA ASP A 189 -12.43 3.44 8.57
C ASP A 189 -13.53 4.50 8.79
N TRP A 190 -13.36 5.70 8.22
CA TRP A 190 -14.39 6.75 8.25
C TRP A 190 -15.69 6.32 7.57
N PHE A 191 -15.59 5.72 6.39
CA PHE A 191 -16.75 5.18 5.68
C PHE A 191 -17.51 4.14 6.52
N MET A 192 -16.77 3.17 7.08
CA MET A 192 -17.34 2.13 7.94
C MET A 192 -18.00 2.70 9.19
N ALA A 193 -17.37 3.68 9.85
CA ALA A 193 -17.90 4.34 11.04
C ALA A 193 -19.23 5.06 10.75
N VAL A 194 -19.33 5.76 9.62
CA VAL A 194 -20.56 6.42 9.18
C VAL A 194 -21.65 5.39 8.89
N CYS A 195 -21.35 4.32 8.14
CA CYS A 195 -22.31 3.24 7.90
C CYS A 195 -22.80 2.60 9.22
N TYR A 196 -21.89 2.40 10.18
CA TYR A 196 -22.23 1.86 11.50
C TYR A 196 -23.19 2.78 12.26
N ALA A 197 -22.94 4.10 12.23
CA ALA A 197 -23.82 5.09 12.85
C ALA A 197 -25.23 5.07 12.26
N PHE A 198 -25.38 4.92 10.94
CA PHE A 198 -26.69 4.80 10.30
C PHE A 198 -27.44 3.55 10.76
N VAL A 199 -26.79 2.39 10.78
CA VAL A 199 -27.43 1.14 11.24
C VAL A 199 -27.83 1.24 12.71
N PHE A 200 -26.98 1.84 13.54
CA PHE A 200 -27.30 2.07 14.95
C PHE A 200 -28.48 3.04 15.14
N SER A 201 -28.55 4.10 14.32
CA SER A 201 -29.66 5.06 14.36
C SER A 201 -31.01 4.42 14.00
N ALA A 202 -31.03 3.43 13.09
CA ALA A 202 -32.25 2.69 12.76
C ALA A 202 -32.76 1.86 13.94
N LEU A 203 -31.87 1.32 14.78
CA LEU A 203 -32.25 0.63 16.01
C LEU A 203 -32.83 1.59 17.06
N ILE A 204 -32.26 2.80 17.18
CA ILE A 204 -32.78 3.84 18.06
C ILE A 204 -34.18 4.28 17.61
N GLU A 205 -34.40 4.47 16.31
CA GLU A 205 -35.72 4.78 15.76
C GLU A 205 -36.76 3.72 16.18
N PHE A 206 -36.43 2.43 16.03
CA PHE A 206 -37.31 1.36 16.46
C PHE A 206 -37.62 1.44 17.97
N ALA A 207 -36.63 1.70 18.81
CA ALA A 207 -36.83 1.87 20.25
C ALA A 207 -37.78 3.03 20.58
N THR A 208 -37.68 4.15 19.85
CA THR A 208 -38.60 5.29 20.03
C THR A 208 -40.03 4.94 19.59
N VAL A 209 -40.22 4.26 18.45
CA VAL A 209 -41.56 3.85 17.99
C VAL A 209 -42.21 2.88 18.97
N ASN A 210 -41.44 1.94 19.51
CA ASN A 210 -41.94 0.97 20.48
C ASN A 210 -42.28 1.59 21.85
N TYR A 211 -41.67 2.73 22.21
CA TYR A 211 -42.00 3.42 23.45
C TYR A 211 -43.35 4.16 23.39
N PHE A 212 -43.72 4.66 22.21
CA PHE A 212 -44.97 5.40 22.00
C PHE A 212 -46.13 4.54 21.43
N THR A 213 -45.94 3.22 21.31
CA THR A 213 -46.96 2.25 20.90
C THR A 213 -47.42 1.45 22.11
#